data_AF-A0AAV5E4P5-F1
#
_entry.id   AF-A0AAV5E4P5-F1
#
_cell.length_a   1.000
_cell.length_b   1.000
_cell.length_c   1.000
_cell.angle_alpha   90.00
_cell.angle_beta   90.00
_cell.angle_gamma   90.00
#
_symmetry.space_group_name_H-M   'P 1'
#
loop_
_entity.id
_entity.type
_entity.pdbx_description
1 polymer ?
#
loop_
_entity_poly.entity_id
_entity_poly.type
_entity_poly.pdbx_seq_one_letter_code
_entity_poly.pdbx_strand_id
1 'polypeptide(L)'
;MCDGLRRLGDVYSHIEEIINLPSNQVSSIQKKKMLEREMESSLELIDLCNAMHEIFSELKTTIQDLQVVLRRGDARLANTQVKIQYYTSLVKKAHKQIKKISKKSTLDKEDCKLVKLSLVKARMIAISLLESTLCLLSKQVFMPKRSLVSKTFQKRRVIICEEQLQALECITRDLENGTEVLFRRMIQSRVALLNILSIDPQVNSL
;
A
#
# COMPACT_ATOMS: atom_id res chain seq x y z
N MET A 1 -6.13 3.42 -10.70
CA MET A 1 -5.15 3.13 -9.62
C MET A 1 -5.77 2.32 -8.51
N CYS A 2 -6.93 2.70 -8.00
CA CYS A 2 -7.73 1.92 -7.06
C CYS A 2 -8.13 0.54 -7.64
N ASP A 3 -8.48 0.52 -8.94
CA ASP A 3 -8.65 -0.71 -9.72
C ASP A 3 -7.38 -1.58 -9.75
N GLY A 4 -6.19 -0.98 -9.70
CA GLY A 4 -4.93 -1.72 -9.63
C GLY A 4 -4.75 -2.47 -8.30
N LEU A 5 -5.16 -1.88 -7.18
CA LEU A 5 -5.08 -2.53 -5.86
C LEU A 5 -6.08 -3.69 -5.78
N ARG A 6 -7.28 -3.48 -6.33
CA ARG A 6 -8.29 -4.54 -6.46
C ARG A 6 -7.81 -5.69 -7.35
N ARG A 7 -7.34 -5.39 -8.56
CA ARG A 7 -6.79 -6.38 -9.49
C ARG A 7 -5.57 -7.12 -8.95
N LEU A 8 -4.77 -6.46 -8.11
CA LEU A 8 -3.67 -7.12 -7.42
C LEU A 8 -4.19 -8.10 -6.35
N GLY A 9 -5.24 -7.72 -5.63
CA GLY A 9 -6.01 -8.66 -4.81
C GLY A 9 -6.47 -9.87 -5.62
N ASP A 10 -6.99 -9.66 -6.84
CA ASP A 10 -7.38 -10.75 -7.74
C ASP A 10 -6.17 -11.64 -8.08
N VAL A 11 -4.99 -11.07 -8.37
CA VAL A 11 -3.76 -11.86 -8.61
C VAL A 11 -3.38 -12.73 -7.41
N TYR A 12 -3.42 -12.20 -6.18
CA TYR A 12 -3.16 -13.01 -4.98
C TYR A 12 -4.20 -14.13 -4.80
N SER A 13 -5.45 -13.92 -5.23
CA SER A 13 -6.50 -14.96 -5.31
C SER A 13 -6.09 -16.12 -6.20
N HIS A 14 -5.66 -15.81 -7.42
CA HIS A 14 -5.28 -16.83 -8.40
C HIS A 14 -4.04 -17.59 -7.93
N ILE A 15 -3.10 -16.89 -7.27
CA ILE A 15 -1.94 -17.53 -6.67
C ILE A 15 -2.38 -18.52 -5.58
N GLU A 16 -3.31 -18.14 -4.71
CA GLU A 16 -3.91 -19.02 -3.70
C GLU A 16 -4.59 -20.26 -4.32
N GLU A 17 -5.35 -20.09 -5.40
CA GLU A 17 -5.97 -21.22 -6.13
C GLU A 17 -4.92 -22.18 -6.72
N ILE A 18 -3.87 -21.65 -7.36
CA ILE A 18 -2.76 -22.45 -7.89
C ILE A 18 -2.06 -23.21 -6.78
N ILE A 19 -1.81 -22.55 -5.65
CA ILE A 19 -1.17 -23.13 -4.45
C ILE A 19 -1.97 -24.34 -3.95
N ASN A 20 -3.30 -24.28 -3.97
CA ASN A 20 -4.18 -25.33 -3.45
C ASN A 20 -4.34 -26.56 -4.38
N LEU A 21 -3.82 -26.52 -5.61
CA LEU A 21 -3.93 -27.65 -6.55
C LEU A 21 -3.19 -28.92 -6.04
N PRO A 22 -3.77 -30.13 -6.22
CA PRO A 22 -3.17 -31.39 -5.76
C PRO A 22 -1.76 -31.65 -6.30
N SER A 23 -1.46 -31.21 -7.52
CA SER A 23 -0.13 -31.31 -8.14
C SER A 23 0.96 -30.53 -7.40
N ASN A 24 0.56 -29.55 -6.58
CA ASN A 24 1.45 -28.73 -5.76
C ASN A 24 1.59 -29.24 -4.31
N GLN A 25 0.74 -30.20 -3.88
CA GLN A 25 0.76 -30.80 -2.54
C GLN A 25 1.92 -31.78 -2.31
N VAL A 26 2.64 -32.21 -3.36
CA VAL A 26 3.88 -32.99 -3.21
C VAL A 26 5.01 -32.08 -2.74
N SER A 27 5.23 -32.13 -1.42
CA SER A 27 6.21 -31.38 -0.64
C SER A 27 7.64 -31.87 -0.93
N SER A 28 8.50 -30.97 -1.42
CA SER A 28 9.95 -31.17 -1.45
C SER A 28 10.58 -30.18 -0.46
N ILE A 29 11.58 -30.63 0.30
CA ILE A 29 12.33 -29.81 1.28
C ILE A 29 12.80 -28.48 0.67
N GLN A 30 13.17 -28.48 -0.61
CA GLN A 30 13.60 -27.26 -1.31
C GLN A 30 12.46 -26.30 -1.61
N LYS A 31 11.26 -26.80 -1.95
CA LYS A 31 10.04 -25.97 -2.09
C LYS A 31 9.67 -25.33 -0.73
N LYS A 32 9.76 -26.10 0.36
CA LYS A 32 9.45 -25.66 1.73
C LYS A 32 10.34 -24.49 2.18
N LYS A 33 11.67 -24.65 2.12
CA LYS A 33 12.64 -23.58 2.47
C LYS A 33 12.46 -22.31 1.62
N MET A 34 12.18 -22.49 0.34
CA MET A 34 11.95 -21.41 -0.61
C MET A 34 10.67 -20.62 -0.29
N LEU A 35 9.62 -21.33 0.12
CA LEU A 35 8.35 -20.74 0.50
C LEU A 35 8.44 -20.02 1.85
N GLU A 36 9.11 -20.60 2.84
CA GLU A 36 9.39 -19.98 4.15
C GLU A 36 10.09 -18.61 4.00
N ARG A 37 11.07 -18.50 3.08
CA ARG A 37 11.77 -17.22 2.81
C ARG A 37 10.85 -16.16 2.18
N GLU A 38 9.99 -16.56 1.24
CA GLU A 38 9.02 -15.61 0.66
C GLU A 38 7.94 -15.24 1.67
N MET A 39 7.56 -16.17 2.55
CA MET A 39 6.64 -15.87 3.64
C MET A 39 7.19 -14.81 4.58
N GLU A 40 8.48 -14.87 4.95
CA GLU A 40 9.09 -13.79 5.75
C GLU A 40 9.02 -12.44 5.01
N SER A 41 9.30 -12.45 3.71
CA SER A 41 9.21 -11.24 2.88
C SER A 41 7.77 -10.72 2.71
N SER A 42 6.79 -11.61 2.70
CA SER A 42 5.36 -11.26 2.62
C SER A 42 4.87 -10.60 3.91
N LEU A 43 5.44 -10.97 5.07
CA LEU A 43 5.12 -10.37 6.36
C LEU A 43 5.50 -8.89 6.38
N GLU A 44 6.70 -8.55 5.89
CA GLU A 44 7.13 -7.15 5.77
C GLU A 44 6.17 -6.31 4.89
N LEU A 45 5.62 -6.90 3.83
CA LEU A 45 4.64 -6.21 2.98
C LEU A 45 3.25 -6.13 3.63
N ILE A 46 2.85 -7.13 4.42
CA ILE A 46 1.62 -7.09 5.23
C ILE A 46 1.69 -5.95 6.24
N ASP A 47 2.81 -5.84 6.97
CA ASP A 47 3.06 -4.75 7.92
C ASP A 47 3.02 -3.38 7.24
N LEU A 48 3.56 -3.28 6.01
CA LEU A 48 3.47 -2.06 5.21
C LEU A 48 2.01 -1.73 4.85
N CYS A 49 1.23 -2.71 4.40
CA CYS A 49 -0.17 -2.49 4.04
C CYS A 49 -0.97 -2.01 5.26
N ASN A 50 -0.74 -2.60 6.44
CA ASN A 50 -1.36 -2.13 7.68
C ASN A 50 -0.96 -0.67 8.01
N ALA A 51 0.35 -0.37 8.00
CA ALA A 51 0.85 0.97 8.27
C ALA A 51 0.32 2.00 7.25
N MET A 52 0.17 1.62 5.98
CA MET A 52 -0.39 2.48 4.94
C MET A 52 -1.88 2.71 5.13
N HIS A 53 -2.64 1.68 5.49
CA HIS A 53 -4.05 1.80 5.83
C HIS A 53 -4.25 2.80 6.98
N GLU A 54 -3.48 2.69 8.06
CA GLU A 54 -3.50 3.67 9.17
C GLU A 54 -3.23 5.10 8.70
N ILE A 55 -2.21 5.29 7.85
CA ILE A 55 -1.88 6.60 7.29
C ILE A 55 -3.02 7.14 6.40
N PHE A 56 -3.64 6.31 5.56
CA PHE A 56 -4.77 6.74 4.73
C PHE A 56 -5.99 7.11 5.58
N SER A 57 -6.25 6.35 6.64
CA SER A 57 -7.31 6.67 7.59
C SER A 57 -7.08 8.05 8.24
N GLU A 58 -5.84 8.34 8.64
CA GLU A 58 -5.46 9.62 9.23
C GLU A 58 -5.42 10.79 8.23
N LEU A 59 -5.06 10.52 6.97
CA LEU A 59 -5.18 11.50 5.89
C LEU A 59 -6.64 11.85 5.65
N LYS A 60 -7.55 10.86 5.63
CA LYS A 60 -8.99 11.06 5.45
C LYS A 60 -9.56 11.95 6.55
N THR A 61 -9.25 11.71 7.82
CA THR A 61 -9.72 12.57 8.92
C THR A 61 -9.17 13.99 8.82
N THR A 62 -7.88 14.14 8.47
CA THR A 62 -7.26 15.46 8.26
C THR A 62 -7.93 16.25 7.11
N ILE A 63 -8.29 15.55 6.03
CA ILE A 63 -9.00 16.14 4.89
C ILE A 63 -10.41 16.61 5.29
N GLN A 64 -11.16 15.77 6.00
CA GLN A 64 -12.51 16.10 6.48
C GLN A 64 -12.49 17.30 7.44
N ASP A 65 -11.51 17.34 8.35
CA ASP A 65 -11.29 18.48 9.23
C ASP A 65 -11.01 19.78 8.45
N LEU A 66 -10.18 19.70 7.42
CA LEU A 66 -9.88 20.85 6.56
C LEU A 66 -11.14 21.33 5.82
N GLN A 67 -12.03 20.42 5.38
CA GLN A 67 -13.30 20.77 4.73
C GLN A 67 -14.22 21.51 5.71
N VAL A 68 -14.31 21.04 6.96
CA VAL A 68 -15.12 21.69 8.00
C VAL A 68 -14.63 23.10 8.29
N VAL A 69 -13.31 23.29 8.41
CA VAL A 69 -12.71 24.61 8.63
C VAL A 69 -12.98 25.56 7.47
N LEU A 70 -12.91 25.09 6.22
CA LEU A 70 -13.20 25.90 5.04
C LEU A 70 -14.68 26.29 4.95
N ARG A 71 -15.61 25.34 5.17
CA ARG A 71 -17.07 25.58 5.09
C ARG A 71 -17.59 26.55 6.12
N ARG A 72 -17.03 26.56 7.33
CA ARG A 72 -17.46 27.46 8.42
C ARG A 72 -17.03 28.91 8.20
N GLY A 73 -16.17 29.21 7.22
CA GLY A 73 -15.55 30.53 7.08
C GLY A 73 -14.56 30.87 8.19
N ASP A 74 -14.45 30.05 9.24
CA ASP A 74 -13.50 30.12 10.35
C ASP A 74 -12.07 29.69 9.95
N ALA A 75 -11.67 29.99 8.72
CA ALA A 75 -10.37 29.68 8.15
C ALA A 75 -9.29 30.59 8.76
N ARG A 76 -9.05 30.45 10.07
CA ARG A 76 -7.84 31.00 10.70
C ARG A 76 -6.65 30.40 9.96
N LEU A 77 -6.03 31.23 9.13
CA LEU A 77 -4.99 30.83 8.18
C LEU A 77 -3.87 30.00 8.82
N ALA A 78 -3.57 30.27 10.11
CA ALA A 78 -2.61 29.52 10.91
C ALA A 78 -3.05 28.06 11.17
N ASN A 79 -4.31 27.81 11.55
CA ASN A 79 -4.83 26.47 11.83
C ASN A 79 -4.87 25.62 10.55
N THR A 80 -5.34 26.19 9.45
CA THR A 80 -5.34 25.55 8.13
C THR A 80 -3.92 25.18 7.70
N GLN A 81 -2.95 26.09 7.87
CA GLN A 81 -1.56 25.85 7.50
C GLN A 81 -0.90 24.75 8.34
N VAL A 82 -1.21 24.66 9.64
CA VAL A 82 -0.75 23.56 10.52
C VAL A 82 -1.30 22.22 10.05
N LYS A 83 -2.60 22.13 9.74
CA LYS A 83 -3.21 20.89 9.21
C LYS A 83 -2.65 20.49 7.84
N ILE A 84 -2.36 21.44 6.94
CA ILE A 84 -1.69 21.14 5.67
C ILE A 84 -0.25 20.62 5.88
N GLN A 85 0.47 21.18 6.84
CA GLN A 85 1.81 20.68 7.21
C GLN A 85 1.72 19.26 7.79
N TYR A 86 0.69 18.98 8.58
CA TYR A 86 0.41 17.65 9.11
C TYR A 86 0.13 16.63 7.99
N TYR A 87 -0.78 16.95 7.07
CA TYR A 87 -1.01 16.15 5.87
C TYR A 87 0.30 15.85 5.13
N THR A 88 1.14 16.89 4.93
CA THR A 88 2.42 16.76 4.22
C THR A 88 3.40 15.84 4.96
N SER A 89 3.41 15.86 6.29
CA SER A 89 4.29 15.00 7.09
C SER A 89 3.83 13.53 7.03
N LEU A 90 2.52 13.27 7.01
CA LEU A 90 1.95 11.93 6.85
C LEU A 90 2.32 11.31 5.49
N VAL A 91 2.17 12.05 4.39
CA VAL A 91 2.56 11.58 3.05
C VAL A 91 4.07 11.29 2.99
N LYS A 92 4.91 12.09 3.66
CA LYS A 92 6.36 11.84 3.76
C LYS A 92 6.68 10.60 4.59
N LYS A 93 5.96 10.38 5.71
CA LYS A 93 6.08 9.19 6.55
C LYS A 93 5.79 7.93 5.74
N ALA A 94 4.72 7.93 4.95
CA ALA A 94 4.36 6.82 4.07
C ALA A 94 5.46 6.50 3.04
N HIS A 95 6.01 7.50 2.35
CA HIS A 95 7.11 7.29 1.41
C HIS A 95 8.36 6.70 2.09
N LYS A 96 8.67 7.10 3.33
CA LYS A 96 9.80 6.55 4.08
C LYS A 96 9.62 5.06 4.38
N GLN A 97 8.40 4.63 4.71
CA GLN A 97 8.08 3.22 4.95
C GLN A 97 8.26 2.37 3.68
N ILE A 98 7.71 2.82 2.55
CA ILE A 98 7.87 2.10 1.27
C ILE A 98 9.34 1.98 0.87
N LYS A 99 10.12 3.07 0.99
CA LYS A 99 11.54 3.08 0.61
C LYS A 99 12.38 2.11 1.45
N LYS A 100 12.00 1.85 2.70
CA LYS A 100 12.67 0.87 3.57
C LYS A 100 12.52 -0.54 3.01
N ILE A 101 11.35 -0.88 2.50
CA ILE A 101 10.99 -2.24 2.05
C ILE A 101 11.42 -2.48 0.60
N SER A 102 11.30 -1.49 -0.27
CA SER A 102 11.75 -1.55 -1.68
C SER A 102 13.25 -1.88 -1.83
N LYS A 103 14.10 -1.37 -0.92
CA LYS A 103 15.55 -1.64 -0.93
C LYS A 103 15.92 -3.08 -0.59
N LYS A 104 15.00 -3.85 0.02
CA LYS A 104 15.26 -5.19 0.57
C LYS A 104 14.84 -6.32 -0.38
N SER A 105 14.08 -6.00 -1.43
CA SER A 105 13.59 -6.97 -2.41
C SER A 105 14.54 -7.07 -3.63
N THR A 106 15.71 -7.67 -3.47
CA THR A 106 16.53 -8.09 -4.61
C THR A 106 16.06 -9.45 -5.13
N LEU A 107 15.75 -9.52 -6.42
CA LEU A 107 15.47 -10.80 -7.10
C LEU A 107 16.80 -11.52 -7.30
N ASP A 108 17.10 -12.50 -6.45
CA ASP A 108 18.20 -13.42 -6.72
C ASP A 108 17.82 -14.28 -7.93
N LYS A 109 18.73 -14.38 -8.90
CA LYS A 109 18.47 -14.91 -10.25
C LYS A 109 18.41 -16.45 -10.30
N GLU A 110 18.39 -17.12 -9.15
CA GLU A 110 18.35 -18.58 -9.08
C GLU A 110 16.96 -19.15 -9.36
N ASP A 111 16.95 -20.11 -10.28
CA ASP A 111 15.80 -20.83 -10.81
C ASP A 111 14.76 -21.18 -9.74
N CYS A 112 13.54 -20.69 -9.93
CA CYS A 112 12.46 -20.90 -8.98
C CYS A 112 11.11 -21.12 -9.68
N LYS A 113 10.43 -22.19 -9.26
CA LYS A 113 9.08 -22.61 -9.69
C LYS A 113 8.09 -21.43 -9.71
N LEU A 114 7.17 -21.49 -10.68
CA LEU A 114 6.13 -20.51 -11.02
C LEU A 114 5.52 -19.78 -9.81
N VAL A 115 5.23 -20.51 -8.72
CA VAL A 115 4.62 -19.98 -7.49
C VAL A 115 5.45 -18.89 -6.80
N LYS A 116 6.75 -19.08 -6.54
CA LYS A 116 7.59 -18.02 -5.92
C LYS A 116 7.75 -16.84 -6.86
N LEU A 117 7.95 -17.08 -8.14
CA LEU A 117 8.08 -16.00 -9.12
C LEU A 117 6.81 -15.14 -9.16
N SER A 118 5.63 -15.78 -9.07
CA SER A 118 4.35 -15.07 -9.01
C SER A 118 4.19 -14.26 -7.71
N LEU A 119 4.55 -14.81 -6.54
CA LEU A 119 4.49 -14.11 -5.25
C LEU A 119 5.44 -12.90 -5.19
N VAL A 120 6.69 -13.09 -5.64
CA VAL A 120 7.70 -12.01 -5.68
C VAL A 120 7.26 -10.91 -6.65
N LYS A 121 6.78 -11.26 -7.84
CA LYS A 121 6.27 -10.27 -8.81
C LYS A 121 5.06 -9.52 -8.27
N ALA A 122 4.09 -10.22 -7.64
CA ALA A 122 2.93 -9.60 -7.03
C ALA A 122 3.35 -8.61 -5.93
N ARG A 123 4.33 -8.97 -5.09
CA ARG A 123 4.91 -8.09 -4.06
C ARG A 123 5.58 -6.85 -4.67
N MET A 124 6.36 -6.99 -5.74
CA MET A 124 6.99 -5.85 -6.41
C MET A 124 5.95 -4.90 -7.03
N ILE A 125 4.89 -5.46 -7.64
CA ILE A 125 3.77 -4.69 -8.19
C ILE A 125 3.03 -3.96 -7.07
N ALA A 126 2.81 -4.61 -5.91
CA ALA A 126 2.21 -3.99 -4.73
C ALA A 126 2.99 -2.74 -4.30
N ILE A 127 4.30 -2.89 -4.09
CA ILE A 127 5.19 -1.81 -3.65
C ILE A 127 5.16 -0.65 -4.66
N SER A 128 5.26 -0.95 -5.96
CA SER A 128 5.27 0.06 -7.03
C SER A 128 3.93 0.82 -7.12
N LEU A 129 2.82 0.12 -6.94
CA LEU A 129 1.49 0.72 -6.97
C LEU A 129 1.26 1.62 -5.76
N LEU A 130 1.67 1.18 -4.58
CA LEU A 130 1.64 1.99 -3.35
C LEU A 130 2.52 3.24 -3.47
N GLU A 131 3.71 3.13 -4.08
CA GLU A 131 4.61 4.27 -4.29
C GLU A 131 4.02 5.31 -5.27
N SER A 132 3.54 4.85 -6.43
CA SER A 132 2.93 5.74 -7.43
C SER A 132 1.70 6.48 -6.89
N THR A 133 0.93 5.82 -6.03
CA THR A 133 -0.23 6.38 -5.33
C THR A 133 0.17 7.54 -4.41
N LEU A 134 1.17 7.32 -3.56
CA LEU A 134 1.66 8.38 -2.66
C LEU A 134 2.25 9.56 -3.44
N CYS A 135 2.89 9.29 -4.58
CA CYS A 135 3.41 10.34 -5.46
C CYS A 135 2.29 11.26 -5.95
N LEU A 136 1.10 10.71 -6.27
CA LEU A 136 -0.07 11.52 -6.65
C LEU A 136 -0.63 12.33 -5.48
N LEU A 137 -0.79 11.71 -4.30
CA LEU A 137 -1.28 12.41 -3.09
C LEU A 137 -0.37 13.58 -2.69
N SER A 138 0.93 13.43 -2.90
CA SER A 138 1.90 14.51 -2.72
C SER A 138 1.62 15.66 -3.72
N LYS A 139 1.53 15.35 -5.02
CA LYS A 139 1.33 16.35 -6.08
C LYS A 139 0.02 17.14 -5.92
N GLN A 140 -1.05 16.51 -5.44
CA GLN A 140 -2.35 17.16 -5.21
C GLN A 140 -2.27 18.34 -4.22
N VAL A 141 -1.37 18.29 -3.23
CA VAL A 141 -1.21 19.36 -2.22
C VAL A 141 -0.19 20.44 -2.63
N PHE A 142 0.66 20.16 -3.62
CA PHE A 142 1.68 21.12 -4.10
C PHE A 142 1.22 22.00 -5.26
N MET A 143 0.01 21.83 -5.78
CA MET A 143 -0.49 22.56 -6.94
C MET A 143 -1.56 23.60 -6.56
N PRO A 144 -1.17 24.83 -6.18
CA PRO A 144 -2.06 25.97 -6.33
C PRO A 144 -2.19 26.25 -7.84
N LYS A 145 -3.41 26.42 -8.37
CA LYS A 145 -3.61 27.03 -9.68
C LYS A 145 -2.93 28.41 -9.64
N ARG A 146 -1.78 28.55 -10.28
CA ARG A 146 -1.07 29.83 -10.39
C ARG A 146 -1.66 30.61 -11.56
N SER A 147 -2.31 31.74 -11.28
CA SER A 147 -2.22 32.86 -12.21
C SER A 147 -0.76 33.33 -12.23
N LEU A 148 -0.29 33.72 -13.41
CA LEU A 148 1.13 33.91 -13.77
C LEU A 148 1.79 35.18 -13.21
N VAL A 149 1.35 35.73 -12.08
CA VAL A 149 1.89 37.02 -11.59
C VAL A 149 2.30 36.96 -10.13
N SER A 150 3.54 37.42 -9.88
CA SER A 150 4.28 37.63 -8.63
C SER A 150 5.18 36.48 -8.13
N LYS A 151 6.48 36.61 -8.46
CA LYS A 151 7.62 35.98 -7.78
C LYS A 151 8.17 36.98 -6.76
N THR A 152 7.83 36.86 -5.49
CA THR A 152 8.62 37.45 -4.38
C THR A 152 8.40 36.63 -3.10
N PHE A 153 9.46 36.54 -2.31
CA PHE A 153 9.61 35.65 -1.16
C PHE A 153 8.58 35.95 -0.05
N GLN A 154 7.57 35.10 0.07
CA GLN A 154 6.87 34.87 1.33
C GLN A 154 6.87 33.36 1.60
N LYS A 155 7.03 32.96 2.87
CA LYS A 155 6.78 31.59 3.38
C LYS A 155 5.66 30.97 2.54
N ARG A 156 5.99 29.98 1.70
CA ARG A 156 5.11 29.48 0.62
C ARG A 156 3.81 28.99 1.25
N ARG A 157 2.77 29.84 1.27
CA ARG A 157 1.45 29.51 1.80
C ARG A 157 0.75 28.64 0.77
N VAL A 158 0.34 27.45 1.18
CA VAL A 158 -0.37 26.51 0.31
C VAL A 158 -1.85 26.83 0.47
N ILE A 159 -2.50 27.17 -0.64
CA ILE A 159 -3.94 27.43 -0.70
C ILE A 159 -4.58 26.20 -1.35
N ILE A 160 -5.45 25.51 -0.61
CA ILE A 160 -6.24 24.38 -1.09
C ILE A 160 -7.70 24.82 -1.12
N CYS A 161 -8.39 24.62 -2.24
CA CYS A 161 -9.82 24.89 -2.38
C CYS A 161 -10.68 23.66 -2.04
N GLU A 162 -11.98 23.86 -1.84
CA GLU A 162 -12.90 22.79 -1.44
C GLU A 162 -12.97 21.67 -2.49
N GLU A 163 -12.95 21.98 -3.78
CA GLU A 163 -12.99 20.98 -4.85
C GLU A 163 -11.74 20.10 -4.86
N GLN A 164 -10.56 20.68 -4.61
CA GLN A 164 -9.31 19.93 -4.47
C GLN A 164 -9.37 18.98 -3.28
N LEU A 165 -9.93 19.45 -2.17
CA LEU A 165 -10.03 18.69 -0.94
C LEU A 165 -11.04 17.54 -1.07
N GLN A 166 -12.14 17.75 -1.79
CA GLN A 166 -13.12 16.71 -2.12
C GLN A 166 -12.55 15.64 -3.07
N ALA A 167 -11.78 16.05 -4.09
CA ALA A 167 -11.06 15.11 -4.95
C ALA A 167 -10.05 14.27 -4.14
N LEU A 168 -9.35 14.91 -3.20
CA LEU A 168 -8.38 14.25 -2.33
C LEU A 168 -9.01 13.27 -1.36
N GLU A 169 -10.20 13.60 -0.82
CA GLU A 169 -10.98 12.70 0.02
C GLU A 169 -11.39 11.44 -0.75
N CYS A 170 -11.89 11.60 -1.98
CA CYS A 170 -12.28 10.49 -2.84
C CYS A 170 -11.10 9.56 -3.11
N ILE A 171 -9.96 10.12 -3.52
CA ILE A 171 -8.72 9.36 -3.75
C ILE A 171 -8.29 8.64 -2.47
N THR A 172 -8.21 9.36 -1.34
CA THR A 172 -7.72 8.78 -0.08
C THR A 172 -8.62 7.63 0.41
N ARG A 173 -9.95 7.78 0.27
CA ARG A 173 -10.93 6.75 0.62
C ARG A 173 -10.77 5.49 -0.23
N ASP A 174 -10.63 5.64 -1.54
CA ASP A 174 -10.44 4.48 -2.42
C ASP A 174 -9.12 3.75 -2.12
N LEU A 175 -8.09 4.48 -1.73
CA LEU A 175 -6.79 3.92 -1.36
C LEU A 175 -6.81 3.20 -0.01
N GLU A 176 -7.50 3.76 0.97
CA GLU A 176 -7.77 3.10 2.25
C GLU A 176 -8.45 1.74 2.00
N ASN A 177 -9.56 1.75 1.25
CA ASN A 177 -10.29 0.53 0.89
C ASN A 177 -9.43 -0.47 0.10
N GLY A 178 -8.70 -0.01 -0.92
CA GLY A 178 -7.86 -0.87 -1.75
C GLY A 178 -6.72 -1.51 -0.96
N THR A 179 -6.12 -0.76 -0.04
CA THR A 179 -5.04 -1.27 0.83
C THR A 179 -5.58 -2.28 1.85
N GLU A 180 -6.77 -2.06 2.38
CA GLU A 180 -7.45 -3.00 3.28
C GLU A 180 -7.77 -4.33 2.58
N VAL A 181 -8.27 -4.26 1.34
CA VAL A 181 -8.51 -5.45 0.50
C VAL A 181 -7.21 -6.21 0.24
N LEU A 182 -6.15 -5.50 -0.16
CA LEU A 182 -4.84 -6.12 -0.38
C LEU A 182 -4.30 -6.77 0.89
N PHE A 183 -4.38 -6.08 2.03
CA PHE A 183 -3.96 -6.59 3.33
C PHE A 183 -4.66 -7.91 3.66
N ARG A 184 -6.00 -7.95 3.59
CA ARG A 184 -6.78 -9.18 3.85
C ARG A 184 -6.37 -10.32 2.94
N ARG A 185 -6.17 -10.05 1.65
CA ARG A 185 -5.83 -11.09 0.67
C ARG A 185 -4.42 -11.64 0.88
N MET A 186 -3.48 -10.79 1.30
CA MET A 186 -2.14 -11.24 1.67
C MET A 186 -2.13 -12.12 2.91
N ILE A 187 -2.94 -11.80 3.93
CA ILE A 187 -3.13 -12.65 5.10
C ILE A 187 -3.67 -14.02 4.69
N GLN A 188 -4.72 -14.06 3.86
CA GLN A 188 -5.30 -15.31 3.34
C GLN A 188 -4.26 -16.15 2.58
N SER A 189 -3.52 -15.53 1.66
CA SER A 189 -2.43 -16.21 0.93
C SER A 189 -1.38 -16.79 1.88
N ARG A 190 -0.99 -16.06 2.92
CA ARG A 190 -0.05 -16.56 3.94
C ARG A 190 -0.61 -17.76 4.70
N VAL A 191 -1.87 -17.72 5.10
CA VAL A 191 -2.53 -18.84 5.81
C VAL A 191 -2.59 -20.09 4.93
N ALA A 192 -2.96 -19.95 3.66
CA ALA A 192 -2.97 -21.06 2.71
C ALA A 192 -1.57 -21.69 2.56
N LEU A 193 -0.52 -20.86 2.49
CA LEU A 193 0.86 -21.33 2.45
C LEU A 193 1.30 -22.06 3.73
N LEU A 194 0.94 -21.53 4.91
CA LEU A 194 1.21 -22.18 6.19
C LEU A 194 0.56 -23.56 6.25
N ASN A 195 -0.71 -23.66 5.85
CA ASN A 195 -1.44 -24.92 5.88
C ASN A 195 -0.73 -26.00 5.06
N ILE A 196 -0.21 -25.65 3.88
CA ILE A 196 0.56 -26.60 3.04
C ILE A 196 1.89 -26.98 3.68
N LEU A 197 2.58 -26.03 4.31
CA LEU A 197 3.85 -26.28 5.00
C LEU A 197 3.68 -27.15 6.26
N SER A 198 2.49 -27.10 6.86
CA SER A 198 2.10 -27.86 8.05
C SER A 198 1.56 -29.25 7.76
N ILE A 199 1.24 -29.60 6.49
CA ILE A 199 0.90 -30.99 6.13
C ILE A 199 2.15 -31.85 6.31
N ASP A 200 2.16 -32.63 7.39
CA ASP A 200 3.25 -33.53 7.76
C ASP A 200 3.21 -34.80 6.89
N PRO A 201 4.31 -35.20 6.22
CA PRO A 201 4.34 -36.43 5.43
C PRO A 201 4.18 -37.72 6.24
N GLN A 202 4.20 -37.67 7.58
CA GLN A 202 4.37 -38.86 8.44
C GLN A 202 3.08 -39.55 8.93
N VAL A 203 1.87 -39.14 8.52
CA VAL A 203 0.63 -39.71 9.10
C VAL A 203 -0.10 -40.71 8.19
N ASN A 204 0.38 -40.98 6.96
CA ASN A 204 -0.29 -41.93 6.04
C ASN A 204 0.47 -43.26 5.83
N SER A 205 1.22 -43.74 6.83
CA SER A 205 1.72 -45.12 6.85
C SER A 205 1.31 -45.83 8.14
N LEU A 206 0.05 -46.27 8.19
CA LEU A 206 -0.44 -47.32 9.07
C LEU A 206 -1.33 -48.25 8.24
#